data_AF-A0A418NXC1-F1
#
_entry.id   AF-A0A418NXC1-F1
#
_cell.length_a   1.000
_cell.length_b   1.000
_cell.length_c   1.000
_cell.angle_alpha   90.00
_cell.angle_beta   90.00
_cell.angle_gamma   90.00
#
_symmetry.space_group_name_H-M   'P 1'
#
loop_
_entity.id
_entity.type
_entity.pdbx_description
1 polymer ?
#
loop_
_entity_poly.entity_id
_entity_poly.type
_entity_poly.pdbx_seq_one_letter_code
_entity_poly.pdbx_strand_id
1 'polypeptide(L)'
;MTRIAIFASAAALIALPTSAFAGDLSGTVNDSTARPVAGAQVVIPELGLSTVTDAQGTYRFEGLEAGEHRVAVELANDERQFASAQVPETGEAKRNIFLYSSAALDQARIGINPVEAMLAEALMARAWEDARRMTAQAETQGAMALPDLIG
;
A
#
# COMPACT_ATOMS: atom_id res chain seq x y z
N MET A 1 32.90 48.77 43.21
CA MET A 1 33.09 48.48 41.78
C MET A 1 34.26 47.51 41.63
N THR A 2 34.00 46.22 41.39
CA THR A 2 35.03 45.27 40.94
C THR A 2 34.36 44.22 40.06
N ARG A 3 34.79 44.15 38.80
CA ARG A 3 34.30 43.27 37.74
C ARG A 3 35.09 41.97 37.81
N ILE A 4 34.43 40.81 37.78
CA ILE A 4 35.09 39.53 37.46
C ILE A 4 34.22 38.83 36.42
N ALA A 5 34.76 38.78 35.20
CA ALA A 5 34.29 37.94 34.12
C ALA A 5 35.18 36.70 34.11
N ILE A 6 34.61 35.49 34.13
CA ILE A 6 35.33 34.25 33.79
C ILE A 6 34.44 33.36 32.91
N PHE A 7 34.86 33.32 31.65
CA PHE A 7 34.96 32.21 30.71
C PHE A 7 33.76 31.26 30.49
N ALA A 8 33.19 31.46 29.30
CA ALA A 8 32.46 30.49 28.50
C ALA A 8 33.06 29.09 28.57
N SER A 9 32.28 28.12 29.05
CA SER A 9 32.45 26.73 28.67
C SER A 9 31.46 26.45 27.54
N ALA A 10 31.96 26.49 26.30
CA ALA A 10 31.26 25.94 25.16
C ALA A 10 31.30 24.41 25.30
N ALA A 11 30.20 23.81 25.72
CA ALA A 11 30.00 22.37 25.56
C ALA A 11 29.89 22.09 24.05
N ALA A 12 31.01 21.74 23.41
CA ALA A 12 31.01 21.22 22.06
C ALA A 12 30.38 19.83 22.11
N LEU A 13 29.09 19.74 21.78
CA LEU A 13 28.44 18.48 21.43
C LEU A 13 29.14 17.96 20.17
N ILE A 14 30.01 16.97 20.33
CA ILE A 14 30.53 16.20 19.21
C ILE A 14 29.35 15.38 18.70
N ALA A 15 28.70 15.86 17.64
CA ALA A 15 27.78 15.06 16.84
C ALA A 15 28.62 13.93 16.23
N LEU A 16 28.53 12.73 16.81
CA LEU A 16 29.03 11.54 16.15
C LEU A 16 28.25 11.40 14.83
N PRO A 17 28.90 11.18 13.68
CA PRO A 17 28.17 10.81 12.48
C PRO A 17 27.45 9.50 12.80
N THR A 18 26.12 9.54 12.91
CA THR A 18 25.32 8.33 12.89
C THR A 18 25.56 7.73 11.51
N SER A 19 26.43 6.70 11.44
CA SER A 19 26.55 5.89 10.25
C SER A 19 25.14 5.44 9.88
N ALA A 20 24.67 5.82 8.68
CA ALA A 20 23.43 5.28 8.14
C ALA A 20 23.64 3.77 7.99
N PHE A 21 23.20 2.99 8.98
CA PHE A 21 23.20 1.56 8.86
C PHE A 21 22.21 1.19 7.75
N ALA A 22 22.64 0.26 6.91
CA ALA A 22 21.94 -0.10 5.69
C ALA A 22 20.93 -1.21 6.02
N GLY A 23 19.64 -0.91 5.93
CA GLY A 23 18.54 -1.86 6.08
C GLY A 23 18.03 -2.36 4.72
N ASP A 24 17.33 -3.48 4.72
CA ASP A 24 16.70 -4.03 3.52
C ASP A 24 15.22 -3.65 3.48
N LEU A 25 14.64 -3.55 2.28
CA LEU A 25 13.21 -3.37 2.07
C LEU A 25 12.71 -4.40 1.08
N SER A 26 11.78 -5.25 1.50
CA SER A 26 11.15 -6.22 0.62
C SER A 26 9.63 -6.17 0.70
N GLY A 27 8.98 -6.80 -0.27
CA GLY A 27 7.53 -6.86 -0.30
C GLY A 27 6.98 -7.56 -1.51
N THR A 28 5.65 -7.47 -1.63
CA THR A 28 4.91 -7.98 -2.79
C THR A 28 4.07 -6.86 -3.39
N VAL A 29 3.95 -6.85 -4.71
CA VAL A 29 3.05 -5.98 -5.46
C VAL A 29 1.89 -6.82 -5.95
N ASN A 30 0.68 -6.43 -5.54
CA ASN A 30 -0.57 -7.06 -5.96
C ASN A 30 -1.46 -6.03 -6.66
N ASP A 31 -2.29 -6.48 -7.59
CA ASP A 31 -3.33 -5.65 -8.18
C ASP A 31 -4.54 -5.48 -7.25
N SER A 32 -5.52 -4.69 -7.70
CA SER A 32 -6.77 -4.45 -6.97
C SER A 32 -7.61 -5.72 -6.75
N THR A 33 -7.31 -6.82 -7.46
CA THR A 33 -7.96 -8.13 -7.31
C THR A 33 -7.12 -9.10 -6.46
N ALA A 34 -6.10 -8.58 -5.77
CA ALA A 34 -5.13 -9.30 -4.95
C ALA A 34 -4.24 -10.30 -5.71
N ARG A 35 -4.14 -10.18 -7.04
CA ARG A 35 -3.25 -11.02 -7.84
C ARG A 35 -1.84 -10.44 -7.86
N PRO A 36 -0.78 -11.28 -7.76
CA PRO A 36 0.59 -10.80 -7.84
C PRO A 36 0.88 -10.21 -9.23
N VAL A 37 1.62 -9.09 -9.25
CA VAL A 37 1.98 -8.40 -10.48
C VAL A 37 3.45 -8.66 -10.78
N ALA A 38 3.73 -9.45 -11.82
CA ALA A 38 5.09 -9.72 -12.29
C ALA A 38 5.56 -8.67 -13.29
N GLY A 39 6.86 -8.35 -13.28
CA GLY A 39 7.45 -7.40 -14.23
C GLY A 39 7.13 -5.93 -13.94
N ALA A 40 6.55 -5.60 -12.78
CA ALA A 40 6.30 -4.22 -12.37
C ALA A 40 7.60 -3.56 -11.93
N GLN A 41 7.84 -2.34 -12.41
CA GLN A 41 9.00 -1.56 -12.01
C GLN A 41 8.71 -0.84 -10.70
N VAL A 42 9.51 -1.13 -9.68
CA VAL A 42 9.46 -0.50 -8.35
C VAL A 42 10.67 0.42 -8.22
N VAL A 43 10.45 1.67 -7.82
CA VAL A 43 11.48 2.70 -7.74
C VAL A 43 11.48 3.37 -6.36
N ILE A 44 12.65 3.80 -5.91
CA ILE A 44 12.82 4.71 -4.77
C ILE A 44 13.39 6.01 -5.34
N PRO A 45 12.54 7.01 -5.68
CA PRO A 45 12.96 8.16 -6.46
C PRO A 45 14.04 8.99 -5.79
N GLU A 46 14.01 9.15 -4.46
CA GLU A 46 15.03 9.92 -3.74
C GLU A 46 16.43 9.28 -3.78
N LEU A 47 16.52 7.96 -3.97
CA LEU A 47 17.79 7.24 -4.06
C LEU A 47 18.18 6.88 -5.50
N GLY A 48 17.28 7.11 -6.47
CA GLY A 48 17.48 6.69 -7.87
C GLY A 48 17.58 5.16 -8.04
N LEU A 49 17.11 4.39 -7.06
CA LEU A 49 17.13 2.93 -7.10
C LEU A 49 15.87 2.39 -7.79
N SER A 50 16.03 1.28 -8.51
CA SER A 50 14.90 0.57 -9.13
C SER A 50 15.11 -0.94 -9.10
N THR A 51 14.01 -1.67 -9.05
CA THR A 51 13.96 -3.13 -9.14
C THR A 51 12.71 -3.55 -9.89
N VAL A 52 12.63 -4.80 -10.32
CA VAL A 52 11.50 -5.36 -11.06
C VAL A 52 10.92 -6.53 -10.27
N THR A 53 9.60 -6.59 -10.17
CA THR A 53 8.92 -7.67 -9.44
C THR A 53 9.06 -9.02 -10.16
N ASP A 54 9.24 -10.09 -9.38
CA ASP A 54 9.30 -11.46 -9.91
C ASP A 54 7.92 -12.04 -10.27
N ALA A 55 7.88 -13.32 -10.67
CA ALA A 55 6.64 -14.02 -11.04
C ALA A 55 5.62 -14.14 -9.89
N GLN A 56 6.06 -13.99 -8.65
CA GLN A 56 5.24 -13.99 -7.45
C GLN A 56 4.90 -12.55 -6.99
N GLY A 57 5.29 -11.53 -7.77
CA GLY A 57 5.11 -10.12 -7.45
C GLY A 57 6.08 -9.60 -6.40
N THR A 58 7.11 -10.36 -6.03
CA THR A 58 8.07 -10.00 -4.98
C THR A 58 9.07 -8.97 -5.48
N TYR A 59 9.41 -8.00 -4.64
CA TYR A 59 10.53 -7.07 -4.86
C TYR A 59 11.43 -7.00 -3.62
N ARG A 60 12.70 -6.61 -3.83
CA ARG A 60 13.66 -6.37 -2.77
C ARG A 60 14.63 -5.25 -3.14
N PHE A 61 14.91 -4.39 -2.17
CA PHE A 61 16.00 -3.42 -2.14
C PHE A 61 16.91 -3.77 -0.96
N GLU A 62 18.21 -3.69 -1.18
CA GLU A 62 19.22 -4.00 -0.17
C GLU A 62 20.05 -2.76 0.10
N GLY A 63 20.50 -2.62 1.35
CA GLY A 63 21.44 -1.57 1.72
C GLY A 63 20.86 -0.15 1.64
N LEU A 64 19.59 0.03 1.99
CA LEU A 64 18.94 1.34 2.08
C LEU A 64 19.31 2.05 3.39
N GLU A 65 19.46 3.37 3.36
CA GLU A 65 19.64 4.14 4.58
C GLU A 65 18.42 3.99 5.51
N ALA A 66 18.65 3.99 6.82
CA ALA A 66 17.56 3.98 7.79
C ALA A 66 16.73 5.26 7.68
N GLY A 67 15.41 5.13 7.55
CA GLY A 67 14.55 6.30 7.34
C GLY A 67 13.21 6.00 6.69
N GLU A 68 12.41 7.05 6.52
CA GLU A 68 11.21 6.98 5.69
C GLU A 68 11.62 7.14 4.21
N HIS A 69 11.26 6.15 3.40
CA HIS A 69 11.46 6.17 1.96
C HIS A 69 10.12 6.15 1.22
N ARG A 70 10.05 6.85 0.08
CA ARG A 70 8.91 6.79 -0.81
C ARG A 70 9.19 5.79 -1.92
N VAL A 71 8.53 4.66 -1.84
CA VAL A 71 8.52 3.66 -2.90
C VAL A 71 7.45 4.05 -3.90
N ALA A 72 7.74 3.98 -5.20
CA ALA A 72 6.72 4.11 -6.24
C ALA A 72 6.71 2.86 -7.12
N VAL A 73 5.53 2.46 -7.57
CA VAL A 73 5.38 1.44 -8.61
C VAL A 73 4.94 2.14 -9.89
N GLU A 74 5.65 1.87 -10.99
CA GLU A 74 5.27 2.36 -12.31
C GLU A 74 4.08 1.56 -12.84
N LEU A 75 3.06 2.29 -13.29
CA LEU A 75 1.84 1.77 -13.87
C LEU A 75 1.89 1.92 -15.40
N ALA A 76 0.89 1.35 -16.07
CA ALA A 76 0.67 1.67 -17.48
C ALA A 76 0.41 3.19 -17.64
N ASN A 77 0.85 3.77 -18.77
CA ASN A 77 0.71 5.19 -19.11
C ASN A 77 1.56 6.18 -18.29
N ASP A 78 2.74 5.77 -17.81
CA ASP A 78 3.69 6.61 -17.07
C ASP A 78 3.16 7.15 -15.73
N GLU A 79 2.03 6.62 -15.24
CA GLU A 79 1.53 6.93 -13.91
C GLU A 79 2.33 6.18 -12.82
N ARG A 80 2.37 6.74 -11.62
CA ARG A 80 3.10 6.16 -10.48
C ARG A 80 2.23 6.15 -9.25
N GLN A 81 2.17 5.00 -8.58
CA GLN A 81 1.55 4.89 -7.28
C GLN A 81 2.61 4.89 -6.19
N PHE A 82 2.50 5.80 -5.23
CA PHE A 82 3.45 5.94 -4.13
C PHE A 82 3.01 5.22 -2.86
N ALA A 83 3.98 4.70 -2.10
CA ALA A 83 3.82 4.12 -0.79
C ALA A 83 5.04 4.50 0.09
N SER A 84 4.79 5.00 1.30
CA SER A 84 5.86 5.21 2.28
C SER A 84 6.30 3.89 2.92
N ALA A 85 7.60 3.68 3.08
CA ALA A 85 8.16 2.55 3.81
C ALA A 85 9.16 3.05 4.86
N GLN A 86 9.07 2.52 6.07
CA GLN A 86 10.05 2.81 7.13
C GLN A 86 11.12 1.73 7.11
N VAL A 87 12.34 2.10 6.74
CA VAL A 87 13.50 1.20 6.78
C VAL A 87 14.15 1.32 8.16
N PRO A 88 14.32 0.21 8.91
CA PRO A 88 15.00 0.21 10.20
C PRO A 88 16.51 0.39 10.05
N GLU A 89 17.17 0.76 11.14
CA GLU A 89 18.64 0.83 11.17
C GLU A 89 19.30 -0.52 10.89
N THR A 90 18.69 -1.64 11.24
CA THR A 90 19.20 -2.97 10.89
C THR A 90 18.06 -3.93 10.59
N GLY A 91 18.32 -4.90 9.71
CA GLY A 91 17.36 -5.93 9.33
C GLY A 91 16.51 -5.54 8.12
N GLU A 92 15.34 -6.17 8.01
CA GLU A 92 14.47 -6.09 6.82
C GLU A 92 13.14 -5.43 7.18
N ALA A 93 12.79 -4.36 6.45
CA ALA A 93 11.46 -3.80 6.39
C ALA A 93 10.61 -4.58 5.38
N LYS A 94 9.38 -4.90 5.77
CA LYS A 94 8.41 -5.52 4.85
C LYS A 94 7.31 -4.55 4.50
N ARG A 95 7.13 -4.26 3.20
CA ARG A 95 6.07 -3.39 2.69
C ARG A 95 5.36 -4.04 1.51
N ASN A 96 4.11 -4.45 1.70
CA ASN A 96 3.29 -4.90 0.58
C ASN A 96 2.58 -3.70 -0.07
N ILE A 97 2.42 -3.73 -1.39
CA ILE A 97 1.81 -2.66 -2.19
C ILE A 97 0.62 -3.24 -2.96
N PHE A 98 -0.55 -2.65 -2.79
CA PHE A 98 -1.75 -2.95 -3.57
C PHE A 98 -1.99 -1.83 -4.57
N LEU A 99 -1.95 -2.15 -5.86
CA LEU A 99 -2.19 -1.19 -6.92
C LEU A 99 -3.68 -0.86 -7.01
N TYR A 100 -3.98 0.43 -7.17
CA TYR A 100 -5.33 0.88 -7.48
C TYR A 100 -5.72 0.41 -8.88
N SER A 101 -7.02 0.11 -9.07
CA SER A 101 -7.54 -0.16 -10.40
C SER A 101 -7.50 1.12 -11.26
N SER A 102 -7.43 0.96 -12.59
CA SER A 102 -7.53 2.11 -13.50
C SER A 102 -8.83 2.89 -13.27
N ALA A 103 -9.93 2.21 -12.96
CA ALA A 103 -11.21 2.84 -12.64
C ALA A 103 -11.14 3.70 -11.36
N ALA A 104 -10.44 3.23 -10.32
CA ALA A 104 -10.25 3.99 -9.09
C ALA A 104 -9.35 5.22 -9.31
N LEU A 105 -8.32 5.08 -10.16
CA LEU A 105 -7.46 6.20 -10.56
C LEU A 105 -8.21 7.25 -11.41
N ASP A 106 -9.10 6.82 -12.31
CA ASP A 106 -9.97 7.71 -13.06
C ASP A 106 -10.92 8.49 -12.14
N GLN A 107 -11.50 7.82 -11.14
CA GLN A 107 -12.34 8.48 -10.14
C GLN A 107 -11.52 9.47 -9.27
N ALA A 108 -10.26 9.16 -8.97
CA ALA A 108 -9.35 10.08 -8.30
C ALA A 108 -9.08 11.36 -9.08
N ARG A 109 -9.03 11.28 -10.41
CA ARG A 109 -8.92 12.46 -11.28
C ARG A 109 -10.15 13.38 -11.20
N ILE A 110 -11.30 12.84 -10.78
CA ILE A 110 -12.55 13.58 -10.58
C ILE A 110 -12.67 14.09 -9.12
N GLY A 111 -11.66 13.85 -8.28
CA GLY A 111 -11.59 14.32 -6.89
C GLY A 111 -12.16 13.35 -5.85
N ILE A 112 -12.49 12.12 -6.25
CA ILE A 112 -12.94 11.06 -5.34
C ILE A 112 -11.71 10.34 -4.76
N ASN A 113 -11.68 10.04 -3.47
CA ASN A 113 -10.55 9.26 -2.94
C ASN A 113 -10.53 7.85 -3.58
N PRO A 114 -9.42 7.39 -4.19
CA PRO A 114 -9.36 6.10 -4.89
C PRO A 114 -9.63 4.90 -3.96
N VAL A 115 -9.32 5.02 -2.67
CA VAL A 115 -9.63 3.99 -1.67
C VAL A 115 -11.14 3.91 -1.42
N GLU A 116 -11.83 5.05 -1.37
CA GLU A 116 -13.29 5.10 -1.21
C GLU A 116 -13.99 4.55 -2.45
N ALA A 117 -13.50 4.87 -3.65
CA ALA A 117 -13.97 4.31 -4.91
C ALA A 117 -13.91 2.78 -4.92
N MET A 118 -12.75 2.20 -4.56
CA MET A 118 -12.59 0.75 -4.48
C MET A 118 -13.51 0.11 -3.44
N LEU A 119 -13.67 0.75 -2.28
CA LEU A 119 -14.55 0.24 -1.23
C LEU A 119 -16.01 0.25 -1.70
N ALA A 120 -16.47 1.35 -2.32
CA ALA A 120 -17.82 1.45 -2.84
C ALA A 120 -18.10 0.35 -3.87
N GLU A 121 -17.19 0.12 -4.82
CA GLU A 121 -17.30 -0.94 -5.81
C GLU A 121 -17.40 -2.34 -5.17
N ALA A 122 -16.50 -2.65 -4.23
CA ALA A 122 -16.48 -3.94 -3.55
C ALA A 122 -17.76 -4.19 -2.73
N LEU A 123 -18.24 -3.16 -2.03
CA LEU A 123 -19.47 -3.24 -1.24
C LEU A 123 -20.70 -3.40 -2.14
N MET A 124 -20.77 -2.67 -3.25
CA MET A 124 -21.87 -2.81 -4.20
C MET A 124 -21.90 -4.20 -4.82
N ALA A 125 -20.76 -4.72 -5.27
CA ALA A 125 -20.67 -6.07 -5.84
C ALA A 125 -21.18 -7.14 -4.86
N ARG A 126 -20.82 -7.01 -3.58
CA ARG A 126 -21.30 -7.91 -2.54
C ARG A 126 -22.80 -7.78 -2.29
N ALA A 127 -23.32 -6.55 -2.24
CA ALA A 127 -24.74 -6.29 -2.01
C ALA A 127 -25.62 -6.87 -3.13
N TRP A 128 -25.17 -6.78 -4.39
CA TRP A 128 -25.86 -7.37 -5.54
C TRP A 128 -25.93 -8.90 -5.46
N GLU A 129 -24.83 -9.54 -5.05
CA GLU A 129 -24.78 -11.00 -4.89
C GLU A 129 -25.72 -11.47 -3.77
N ASP A 130 -25.73 -10.77 -2.64
CA ASP A 130 -26.63 -11.09 -1.52
C ASP A 130 -28.11 -10.93 -1.92
N ALA A 131 -28.45 -9.87 -2.66
CA ALA A 131 -29.81 -9.67 -3.17
C ALA A 131 -30.25 -10.78 -4.13
N ARG A 132 -29.34 -11.25 -5.01
CA ARG A 132 -29.61 -12.38 -5.91
C ARG A 132 -29.83 -13.69 -5.14
N ARG A 133 -29.08 -13.90 -4.05
CA ARG A 133 -29.26 -15.09 -3.19
C ARG A 133 -30.60 -15.06 -2.47
N MET A 134 -31.00 -13.90 -1.95
CA MET A 134 -32.28 -13.72 -1.26
C MET A 134 -33.46 -14.01 -2.18
N THR A 135 -33.41 -13.54 -3.42
CA THR A 135 -34.47 -13.80 -4.42
C THR A 135 -34.56 -15.29 -4.77
N ALA A 136 -33.44 -15.97 -5.00
CA ALA A 136 -33.41 -17.41 -5.24
C ALA A 136 -33.94 -18.24 -4.04
N GLN A 137 -33.63 -17.83 -2.80
CA GLN A 137 -34.14 -18.48 -1.59
C GLN A 137 -35.66 -18.29 -1.43
N ALA A 138 -36.17 -17.10 -1.72
CA ALA A 138 -37.60 -16.81 -1.66
C ALA A 138 -38.41 -17.65 -2.66
N GLU A 139 -37.91 -17.83 -3.89
CA GLU A 139 -38.55 -18.71 -4.89
C GLU A 139 -38.58 -20.17 -4.43
N THR A 140 -37.49 -20.64 -3.83
CA THR A 140 -37.38 -22.03 -3.35
C THR A 140 -38.31 -22.29 -2.15
N GLN A 141 -38.46 -21.32 -1.24
CA GLN A 141 -39.39 -21.44 -0.10
C GLN A 141 -40.87 -21.31 -0.53
N GLY A 142 -41.17 -20.45 -1.50
CA GLY A 142 -42.53 -20.34 -2.08
C GLY A 142 -42.97 -21.62 -2.78
N ALA A 143 -42.06 -22.33 -3.44
CA ALA A 143 -42.34 -23.62 -4.08
C ALA A 143 -42.60 -24.77 -3.08
N MET A 144 -42.10 -24.68 -1.85
CA MET A 144 -42.27 -25.70 -0.79
C MET A 144 -43.55 -25.50 0.06
N ALA A 145 -44.20 -24.35 -0.08
CA ALA A 145 -45.32 -23.92 0.75
C ALA A 145 -46.71 -24.12 0.12
N LEU A 146 -46.84 -24.92 -0.95
CA LEU A 146 -48.12 -25.37 -1.46
C LEU A 146 -48.52 -26.69 -0.77
N PRO A 147 -49.31 -26.67 0.32
CA PRO A 147 -49.98 -27.89 0.77
C PRO A 147 -51.01 -28.32 -0.28
N ASP A 148 -51.10 -29.63 -0.50
CA ASP A 148 -52.23 -30.31 -1.15
C ASP A 148 -53.55 -29.80 -0.55
N LEU A 149 -54.15 -28.79 -1.17
CA LEU A 149 -55.51 -28.32 -0.89
C LEU A 149 -56.42 -28.73 -2.04
N ILE A 150 -56.42 -30.02 -2.38
CA ILE A 150 -57.47 -30.63 -3.18
C ILE A 150 -57.72 -32.05 -2.63
N GLY A 151 -58.67 -32.15 -1.71
CA GLY A 151 -59.14 -33.41 -1.13
C GLY A 151 -60.54 -33.22 -0.56
#